data_AF-A0A7C2PG13-F1
#
_entry.id   AF-A0A7C2PG13-F1
#
_cell.length_a   1.000
_cell.length_b   1.000
_cell.length_c   1.000
_cell.angle_alpha   90.00
_cell.angle_beta   90.00
_cell.angle_gamma   90.00
#
_symmetry.space_group_name_H-M   'P 1'
#
loop_
_entity.id
_entity.type
_entity.pdbx_description
1 polymer ?
#
loop_
_entity_poly.entity_id
_entity_poly.type
_entity_poly.pdbx_seq_one_letter_code
_entity_poly.pdbx_strand_id
1 'polypeptide(L)'
;LCGTRLRADNTRLQARKYWLKHAPSAFGRIRVDAGAVRALRDGRASLLPSGVVDTEGRFSRGDVVDIIGPDDAHRIARGISQYAAREIIRIAGQHSRQIEAILGYSYGETVVHRNDLVTLDSSANNNL
;
A
#
# COMPACT_ATOMS: atom_id res chain seq x y z
N LEU A 1 12.13 23.44 -38.41
CA LEU A 1 11.72 23.86 -37.05
C LEU A 1 12.32 22.88 -36.06
N CYS A 2 13.17 23.35 -35.16
CA CYS A 2 13.75 22.55 -34.09
C CYS A 2 12.97 22.85 -32.80
N GLY A 3 12.37 21.84 -32.18
CA GLY A 3 11.65 21.98 -30.91
C GLY A 3 12.57 21.74 -29.70
N THR A 4 12.05 22.00 -28.50
CA THR A 4 12.75 21.73 -27.23
C THR A 4 12.26 20.42 -26.64
N ARG A 5 13.18 19.47 -26.41
CA ARG A 5 12.89 18.20 -25.74
C ARG A 5 13.14 18.34 -24.24
N LEU A 6 12.06 18.25 -23.46
CA LEU A 6 12.15 18.18 -22.00
C LEU A 6 12.39 16.73 -21.57
N ARG A 7 13.44 16.48 -20.78
CA ARG A 7 13.70 15.18 -20.15
C ARG A 7 13.19 15.22 -18.72
N ALA A 8 12.56 14.13 -18.28
CA ALA A 8 12.18 14.00 -16.88
C ALA A 8 13.40 13.61 -16.04
N ASP A 9 13.62 14.32 -14.94
CA ASP A 9 14.68 14.01 -13.97
C ASP A 9 14.36 12.74 -13.15
N ASN A 10 13.08 12.41 -13.01
CA ASN A 10 12.61 11.27 -12.21
C ASN A 10 12.07 10.14 -13.07
N THR A 11 12.31 8.91 -12.62
CA THR A 11 11.64 7.73 -13.16
C THR A 11 10.13 7.80 -12.88
N ARG A 12 9.33 7.16 -13.74
CA ARG A 12 7.87 7.06 -13.57
C ARG A 12 7.47 6.48 -12.21
N LEU A 13 8.27 5.55 -11.66
CA LEU A 13 8.02 4.95 -10.35
C LEU A 13 8.29 5.94 -9.21
N GLN A 14 9.37 6.73 -9.28
CA GLN A 14 9.67 7.78 -8.29
C GLN A 14 8.57 8.84 -8.27
N ALA A 15 8.13 9.33 -9.43
CA ALA A 15 7.03 10.29 -9.51
C ALA A 15 5.72 9.74 -8.91
N ARG A 16 5.42 8.46 -9.16
CA ARG A 16 4.23 7.79 -8.61
C ARG A 16 4.30 7.64 -7.09
N LYS A 17 5.45 7.21 -6.55
CA LYS A 17 5.65 7.10 -5.09
C LYS A 17 5.61 8.47 -4.42
N TYR A 18 6.15 9.51 -5.06
CA TYR A 18 6.05 10.89 -4.59
C TYR A 18 4.59 11.35 -4.53
N TRP A 19 3.83 11.16 -5.60
CA TRP A 19 2.40 11.48 -5.61
C TRP A 19 1.65 10.75 -4.49
N LEU A 20 1.88 9.44 -4.32
CA LEU A 20 1.23 8.63 -3.30
C LEU A 20 1.58 9.10 -1.87
N LYS A 21 2.81 9.54 -1.63
CA LYS A 21 3.24 10.10 -0.35
C LYS A 21 2.41 11.34 0.01
N HIS A 22 2.12 12.19 -0.97
CA HIS A 22 1.46 13.48 -0.79
C HIS A 22 -0.04 13.50 -1.11
N ALA A 23 -0.59 12.42 -1.66
CA ALA A 23 -2.01 12.31 -1.99
C ALA A 23 -2.88 12.48 -0.73
N PRO A 24 -4.05 13.13 -0.80
CA PRO A 24 -4.99 13.13 0.32
C PRO A 24 -5.30 11.69 0.75
N SER A 25 -5.36 11.43 2.05
CA SER A 25 -5.75 10.09 2.51
C SER A 25 -7.23 9.89 2.28
N ALA A 26 -7.62 8.74 1.74
CA ALA A 26 -8.97 8.27 2.00
C ALA A 26 -9.06 7.99 3.51
N PHE A 27 -10.25 8.10 4.09
CA PHE A 27 -10.49 7.83 5.51
C PHE A 27 -10.30 6.34 5.90
N GLY A 28 -9.55 5.57 5.10
CA GLY A 28 -9.33 4.14 5.22
C GLY A 28 -7.94 3.80 5.76
N ARG A 29 -7.90 2.90 6.75
CA ARG A 29 -6.65 2.37 7.32
C ARG A 29 -6.63 0.85 7.26
N ILE A 30 -5.45 0.28 7.06
CA ILE A 30 -5.20 -1.15 7.17
C ILE A 30 -4.23 -1.38 8.33
N ARG A 31 -4.68 -2.15 9.33
CA ARG A 31 -3.85 -2.56 10.46
C ARG A 31 -3.11 -3.84 10.11
N VAL A 32 -1.82 -3.87 10.38
CA VAL A 32 -0.94 -5.00 10.03
C VAL A 32 -0.20 -5.54 11.25
N ASP A 33 0.19 -6.81 11.19
CA ASP A 33 0.96 -7.44 12.25
C ASP A 33 2.44 -6.99 12.24
N ALA A 34 3.17 -7.31 13.32
CA ALA A 34 4.59 -6.94 13.44
C ALA A 34 5.49 -7.57 12.33
N GLY A 35 5.11 -8.71 11.76
CA GLY A 35 5.80 -9.33 10.64
C GLY A 35 5.69 -8.50 9.36
N ALA A 36 4.47 -8.06 9.04
CA ALA A 36 4.19 -7.15 7.94
C ALA A 36 4.85 -5.80 8.14
N VAL A 37 4.85 -5.23 9.36
CA VAL A 37 5.61 -4.01 9.68
C VAL A 37 7.08 -4.19 9.27
N ARG A 38 7.73 -5.26 9.73
CA ARG A 38 9.15 -5.53 9.41
C ARG A 38 9.37 -5.70 7.92
N ALA A 39 8.50 -6.42 7.22
CA ALA A 39 8.62 -6.65 5.78
C ALA A 39 8.47 -5.37 4.97
N LEU A 40 7.62 -4.44 5.41
CA LEU A 40 7.35 -3.20 4.70
C LEU A 40 8.44 -2.15 4.85
N ARG A 41 9.26 -2.17 5.93
CA ARG A 41 10.28 -1.14 6.25
C ARG A 41 11.13 -0.70 5.05
N ASP A 42 11.65 -1.66 4.28
CA ASP A 42 12.58 -1.34 3.19
C ASP A 42 11.87 -0.89 1.89
N GLY A 43 10.53 -0.82 1.87
CA GLY A 43 9.72 -0.39 0.73
C GLY A 43 9.79 -1.31 -0.50
N ARG A 44 10.31 -2.53 -0.33
CA ARG A 44 10.47 -3.56 -1.39
C ARG A 44 9.39 -4.64 -1.34
N ALA A 45 8.71 -4.80 -0.20
CA ALA A 45 7.66 -5.79 -0.05
C ALA A 45 6.28 -5.24 -0.44
N SER A 46 5.41 -6.14 -0.88
CA SER A 46 3.98 -5.89 -1.01
C SER A 46 3.29 -6.28 0.30
N LEU A 47 2.15 -5.67 0.62
CA LEU A 47 1.29 -6.14 1.70
C LEU A 47 0.45 -7.32 1.21
N LEU A 48 0.62 -8.48 1.84
CA LEU A 48 -0.18 -9.68 1.61
C LEU A 48 -1.32 -9.78 2.63
N PRO A 49 -2.41 -10.51 2.33
CA PRO A 49 -3.53 -10.67 3.27
C PRO A 49 -3.11 -11.31 4.59
N SER A 50 -2.11 -12.20 4.55
CA SER A 50 -1.58 -12.90 5.72
C SER A 50 -1.00 -11.97 6.80
N GLY A 51 -0.58 -10.77 6.40
CA GLY A 51 -0.05 -9.76 7.31
C GLY A 51 -1.07 -8.72 7.77
N VAL A 52 -2.33 -8.82 7.31
CA VAL A 52 -3.41 -7.90 7.67
C VAL A 52 -4.13 -8.43 8.90
N VAL A 53 -4.34 -7.54 9.87
CA VAL A 53 -5.07 -7.82 11.12
C VAL A 53 -6.51 -7.30 11.02
N ASP A 54 -6.69 -6.07 10.56
CA ASP A 54 -8.01 -5.43 10.49
C ASP A 54 -8.01 -4.24 9.50
N THR A 55 -9.17 -3.68 9.21
CA THR A 55 -9.32 -2.42 8.47
C THR A 55 -10.23 -1.45 9.19
N GLU A 56 -9.95 -0.15 9.05
CA GLU A 56 -10.78 0.90 9.63
C GLU A 56 -11.25 1.88 8.57
N GLY A 57 -12.45 2.42 8.77
CA GLY A 57 -13.08 3.32 7.82
C GLY A 57 -13.66 2.60 6.60
N ARG A 58 -13.94 3.36 5.55
CA ARG A 58 -14.51 2.85 4.31
C ARG A 58 -13.64 3.27 3.13
N PHE A 59 -13.31 2.30 2.29
CA PHE A 59 -12.55 2.51 1.08
C PHE A 59 -12.81 1.36 0.09
N SER A 60 -12.60 1.66 -1.17
CA SER A 60 -12.76 0.76 -2.31
C SER A 60 -11.41 0.40 -2.91
N ARG A 61 -11.40 -0.57 -3.82
CA ARG A 61 -10.25 -0.83 -4.68
C ARG A 61 -9.88 0.45 -5.44
N GLY A 62 -8.60 0.78 -5.46
CA GLY A 62 -8.05 1.98 -6.10
C GLY A 62 -7.89 3.18 -5.17
N ASP A 63 -8.45 3.13 -3.96
CA ASP A 63 -8.30 4.21 -2.99
C ASP A 63 -6.93 4.18 -2.31
N VAL A 64 -6.45 5.37 -1.95
CA VAL A 64 -5.25 5.54 -1.13
C VAL A 64 -5.58 5.28 0.33
N VAL A 65 -4.89 4.33 0.93
CA VAL A 65 -5.07 3.92 2.34
C VAL A 65 -3.79 4.10 3.14
N ASP A 66 -3.94 4.41 4.42
CA ASP A 66 -2.82 4.39 5.36
C ASP A 66 -2.63 2.97 5.92
N ILE A 67 -1.37 2.58 6.11
CA ILE A 67 -1.00 1.29 6.71
C ILE A 67 -0.42 1.59 8.09
N ILE A 68 -1.04 1.03 9.14
CA ILE A 68 -0.69 1.24 10.54
C ILE A 68 -0.23 -0.06 11.18
N GLY A 69 0.70 0.04 12.12
CA GLY A 69 1.16 -1.10 12.92
C GLY A 69 0.18 -1.48 14.02
N PRO A 70 0.52 -2.48 14.84
CA PRO A 70 -0.30 -2.93 15.98
C PRO A 70 -0.56 -1.84 17.03
N ASP A 71 0.34 -0.88 17.12
CA ASP A 71 0.44 0.11 18.18
C ASP A 71 -0.48 1.34 17.92
N ASP A 72 -1.16 1.39 16.77
CA ASP A 72 -2.07 2.43 16.26
C ASP A 72 -1.54 3.86 16.13
N ALA A 73 -0.41 4.17 16.78
CA ALA A 73 0.11 5.52 16.92
C ALA A 73 0.81 6.04 15.64
N HIS A 74 1.33 5.14 14.79
CA HIS A 74 2.19 5.54 13.67
C HIS A 74 1.78 4.90 12.35
N ARG A 75 1.63 5.75 11.32
CA ARG A 75 1.51 5.33 9.92
C ARG A 75 2.87 4.91 9.43
N ILE A 76 2.98 3.66 8.99
CA ILE A 76 4.23 3.06 8.53
C ILE A 76 4.37 3.22 7.02
N ALA A 77 3.26 3.15 6.30
CA ALA A 77 3.23 3.26 4.86
C ALA A 77 1.89 3.82 4.37
N ARG A 78 1.85 4.19 3.09
CA ARG A 78 0.62 4.48 2.35
C ARG A 78 0.63 3.67 1.06
N GLY A 79 -0.55 3.34 0.57
CA GLY A 79 -0.65 2.63 -0.69
C GLY A 79 -2.01 2.65 -1.33
N ILE A 80 -2.07 2.15 -2.56
CA ILE A 80 -3.31 1.96 -3.29
C ILE A 80 -3.84 0.57 -2.97
N SER A 81 -5.06 0.50 -2.45
CA SER A 81 -5.68 -0.77 -2.10
C SER A 81 -6.13 -1.53 -3.35
N GLN A 82 -5.83 -2.83 -3.41
CA GLN A 82 -6.30 -3.73 -4.48
C GLN A 82 -7.70 -4.29 -4.23
N TYR A 83 -8.22 -4.12 -3.01
CA TYR A 83 -9.52 -4.63 -2.55
C TYR A 83 -10.25 -3.60 -1.68
N ALA A 84 -11.56 -3.69 -1.58
CA ALA A 84 -12.34 -2.85 -0.68
C ALA A 84 -12.17 -3.28 0.80
N ALA A 85 -12.43 -2.38 1.75
CA ALA A 85 -12.30 -2.67 3.19
C ALA A 85 -13.03 -3.97 3.60
N ARG A 86 -14.29 -4.12 3.16
CA ARG A 86 -15.13 -5.30 3.43
C ARG A 86 -14.56 -6.61 2.86
N GLU A 87 -13.78 -6.53 1.80
CA GLU A 87 -13.14 -7.70 1.17
C GLU A 87 -11.88 -8.06 1.93
N ILE A 88 -11.07 -7.05 2.28
CA ILE A 88 -9.84 -7.23 3.06
C ILE A 88 -10.14 -7.88 4.40
N ILE A 89 -11.20 -7.46 5.11
CA ILE A 89 -11.62 -8.09 6.37
C ILE A 89 -11.84 -9.61 6.20
N ARG A 90 -12.40 -10.05 5.05
CA ARG A 90 -12.68 -11.47 4.80
C ARG A 90 -11.42 -12.29 4.49
N ILE A 91 -10.39 -11.66 3.93
CA ILE A 91 -9.12 -12.32 3.58
C ILE A 91 -7.99 -12.03 4.57
N ALA A 92 -8.25 -11.25 5.63
CA ALA A 92 -7.27 -10.92 6.66
C ALA A 92 -6.74 -12.20 7.34
N GLY A 93 -5.42 -12.27 7.51
CA GLY A 93 -4.72 -13.44 8.04
C GLY A 93 -4.66 -14.65 7.11
N GLN A 94 -5.27 -14.59 5.91
CA GLN A 94 -5.31 -15.72 4.98
C GLN A 94 -4.10 -15.74 4.05
N HIS A 95 -3.77 -16.93 3.53
CA HIS A 95 -2.78 -17.04 2.47
C HIS A 95 -3.34 -16.43 1.16
N SER A 96 -2.51 -15.73 0.38
CA SER A 96 -2.90 -15.10 -0.91
C SER A 96 -3.67 -16.04 -1.87
N ARG A 97 -3.25 -17.29 -1.99
CA ARG A 97 -3.94 -18.36 -2.74
C ARG A 97 -5.40 -18.61 -2.33
N GLN A 98 -5.83 -18.20 -1.14
CA GLN A 98 -7.21 -18.36 -0.66
C GLN A 98 -8.12 -17.20 -1.06
N ILE A 99 -7.59 -16.11 -1.63
CA ILE A 99 -8.39 -14.93 -1.99
C ILE A 99 -9.55 -15.30 -2.91
N GLU A 100 -9.27 -16.03 -3.99
CA GLU A 100 -10.28 -16.40 -4.97
C GLU A 100 -11.35 -17.34 -4.38
N ALA A 101 -10.93 -18.29 -3.55
CA ALA A 101 -11.87 -19.18 -2.86
C ALA A 101 -12.80 -18.43 -1.89
N ILE A 102 -12.30 -17.40 -1.21
CA ILE A 102 -13.06 -16.63 -0.22
C ILE A 102 -13.95 -15.58 -0.91
N LEU A 103 -13.43 -14.84 -1.87
CA LEU A 103 -14.13 -13.71 -2.50
C LEU A 103 -14.92 -14.12 -3.75
N GLY A 104 -14.59 -15.25 -4.38
CA GLY A 104 -15.10 -15.66 -5.68
C GLY A 104 -14.36 -15.03 -6.87
N TYR A 105 -13.32 -14.23 -6.62
CA TYR A 105 -12.47 -13.59 -7.62
C TYR A 105 -11.14 -13.17 -7.00
N SER A 106 -10.17 -12.80 -7.84
CA SER A 106 -8.89 -12.24 -7.42
C SER A 106 -8.42 -11.11 -8.33
N TYR A 107 -7.93 -10.04 -7.73
CA TYR A 107 -7.19 -8.95 -8.38
C TYR A 107 -5.66 -9.10 -8.20
N GLY A 108 -5.22 -10.30 -7.86
CA GLY A 108 -3.83 -10.63 -7.55
C GLY A 108 -3.61 -10.95 -6.07
N GLU A 109 -2.39 -11.34 -5.75
CA GLU A 109 -2.04 -11.92 -4.44
C GLU A 109 -1.87 -10.89 -3.32
N THR A 110 -1.82 -9.60 -3.66
CA THR A 110 -1.44 -8.52 -2.75
C THR A 110 -2.64 -7.65 -2.41
N VAL A 111 -2.74 -7.25 -1.14
CA VAL A 111 -3.68 -6.21 -0.68
C VAL A 111 -3.20 -4.82 -1.12
N VAL A 112 -1.89 -4.57 -1.02
CA VAL A 112 -1.23 -3.37 -1.57
C VAL A 112 0.05 -3.80 -2.25
N HIS A 113 0.22 -3.47 -3.53
CA HIS A 113 1.39 -3.86 -4.29
C HIS A 113 2.58 -2.93 -4.01
N ARG A 114 3.81 -3.44 -3.97
CA ARG A 114 5.05 -2.67 -3.66
C ARG A 114 5.30 -1.44 -4.54
N ASN A 115 4.81 -1.46 -5.79
CA ASN A 115 4.95 -0.31 -6.71
C ASN A 115 3.96 0.81 -6.40
N ASP A 116 2.89 0.46 -5.69
CA ASP A 116 1.80 1.33 -5.24
C ASP A 116 1.83 1.46 -3.71
N LEU A 117 3.01 1.29 -3.12
CA LEU A 117 3.27 1.41 -1.69
C LEU A 117 4.48 2.32 -1.49
N VAL A 118 4.37 3.22 -0.51
CA VAL A 118 5.46 4.09 -0.06
C VAL A 118 5.53 4.03 1.46
N THR A 119 6.72 3.76 1.99
CA THR A 119 6.99 3.83 3.43
C THR A 119 7.11 5.29 3.87
N LEU A 120 6.65 5.57 5.08
CA LEU A 120 6.62 6.91 5.67
C LEU A 120 7.73 7.14 6.70
N ASP A 121 8.72 6.23 6.78
CA ASP A 121 9.78 6.31 7.77
C ASP A 121 10.45 7.70 7.81
N SER A 122 10.51 8.25 9.02
CA SER A 122 10.95 9.62 9.31
C SER A 122 12.48 9.80 9.27
N SER A 123 13.25 8.82 8.79
CA SER A 123 14.71 8.83 8.86
C SER A 123 15.44 8.11 7.72
N ALA A 124 14.80 7.89 6.57
CA ALA A 124 15.51 7.52 5.34
C ALA A 124 14.66 7.81 4.10
N ASN A 125 14.87 8.96 3.45
CA ASN A 125 15.26 9.03 2.03
C ASN A 125 15.34 10.52 1.60
N ASN A 126 16.42 11.20 1.97
CA ASN A 126 16.90 12.34 1.20
C ASN A 126 17.95 11.79 0.23
N ASN A 127 17.50 11.32 -0.92
CA ASN A 127 18.32 11.16 -2.12
C ASN A 127 17.38 11.36 -3.31
N LEU A 128 17.19 12.64 -3.62
CA LEU A 128 16.93 13.10 -4.98
C LEU A 128 18.13 12.75 -5.85
#